data_AF-A0A1C6BWK9-F1
#
_entry.id   AF-A0A1C6BWK9-F1
#
_cell.length_a   1.000
_cell.length_b   1.000
_cell.length_c   1.000
_cell.angle_alpha   90.00
_cell.angle_beta   90.00
_cell.angle_gamma   90.00
#
_symmetry.space_group_name_H-M   'P 1'
#
loop_
_entity.id
_entity.type
_entity.pdbx_description
1 polymer ?
#
loop_
_entity_poly.entity_id
_entity_poly.type
_entity_poly.pdbx_seq_one_letter_code
_entity_poly.pdbx_strand_id
1 'polypeptide(L)'
;MAKRHDFSYFFHEGLSNMFSHGFMSFAAIGITVACLLIMGTFTLVAVNANELLTTLEQENEILAYVDDSYTETQARALKSRLEAIPNVASVTFISRDEAMEDFKAQYPDEELFQDLDPEILEDRYAIKLVDLEAQSETVEAVQALTGISDVSHYEEIAGGFVTVRNVATVVCVALIAILFVVSVFIISNTIKLTTFVCV
;
A
#
# COMPACT_ATOMS: atom_id res chain seq x y z
N MET A 1 39.21 34.83 -30.24
CA MET A 1 38.96 33.42 -30.61
C MET A 1 39.24 32.56 -29.39
N ALA A 2 38.20 32.07 -28.70
CA ALA A 2 38.33 31.46 -27.37
C ALA A 2 38.16 29.94 -27.39
N LYS A 3 39.14 29.24 -26.79
CA LYS A 3 39.11 27.92 -26.14
C LYS A 3 37.86 27.05 -26.40
N ARG A 4 37.91 26.17 -27.40
CA ARG A 4 37.00 25.01 -27.51
C ARG A 4 37.71 23.66 -27.32
N HIS A 5 39.03 23.64 -27.17
CA HIS A 5 39.81 22.41 -27.03
C HIS A 5 39.99 21.96 -25.58
N ASP A 6 39.83 22.87 -24.61
CA ASP A 6 40.04 22.57 -23.20
C ASP A 6 39.00 21.59 -22.63
N PHE A 7 37.71 21.76 -22.94
CA PHE A 7 36.65 20.94 -22.34
C PHE A 7 36.71 19.46 -22.79
N SER A 8 36.96 19.22 -24.08
CA SER A 8 37.13 17.86 -24.62
C SER A 8 38.39 17.20 -24.07
N TYR A 9 39.48 17.96 -23.94
CA TYR A 9 40.73 17.50 -23.34
C TYR A 9 40.53 17.11 -21.87
N PHE A 10 39.89 17.96 -21.05
CA PHE A 10 39.59 17.63 -19.66
C PHE A 10 38.64 16.44 -19.50
N PHE A 11 37.66 16.27 -20.40
CA PHE A 11 36.79 15.08 -20.41
C PHE A 11 37.57 13.81 -20.76
N HIS A 12 38.43 13.87 -21.77
CA HIS A 12 39.23 12.73 -22.22
C HIS A 12 40.30 12.33 -21.19
N GLU A 13 41.01 13.30 -20.63
CA GLU A 13 42.00 13.11 -19.57
C GLU A 13 41.33 12.59 -18.28
N GLY A 14 40.15 13.11 -17.94
CA GLY A 14 39.34 12.65 -16.81
C GLY A 14 38.85 11.21 -16.97
N LEU A 15 38.35 10.83 -18.15
CA LEU A 15 37.98 9.44 -18.46
C LEU A 15 39.20 8.50 -18.43
N SER A 16 40.32 8.94 -19.02
CA SER A 16 41.58 8.19 -19.05
C SER A 16 42.11 7.93 -17.64
N ASN A 17 42.06 8.94 -16.76
CA ASN A 17 42.47 8.83 -15.36
C ASN A 17 41.49 8.01 -14.49
N MET A 18 40.19 8.03 -14.81
CA MET A 18 39.23 7.10 -14.19
C MET A 18 39.50 5.64 -14.58
N PHE A 19 39.93 5.38 -15.81
CA PHE A 19 40.27 4.05 -16.31
C PHE A 19 41.62 3.55 -15.77
N SER A 20 42.60 4.43 -15.52
CA SER A 20 43.87 4.04 -14.88
C SER A 20 43.69 3.57 -13.43
N HIS A 21 42.72 4.15 -12.71
CA HIS A 21 42.21 3.68 -11.41
C HIS A 21 40.92 2.85 -11.53
N GLY A 22 40.77 2.12 -12.65
CA GLY A 22 39.52 1.52 -13.09
C GLY A 22 38.84 0.59 -12.08
N PHE A 23 39.59 -0.12 -11.24
CA PHE A 23 39.00 -1.07 -10.28
C PHE A 23 38.19 -0.34 -9.17
N MET A 24 38.66 0.82 -8.72
CA MET A 24 38.00 1.59 -7.66
C MET A 24 36.78 2.34 -8.20
N SER A 25 36.92 2.94 -9.39
CA SER A 25 35.82 3.62 -10.10
C SER A 25 34.72 2.64 -10.52
N PHE A 26 35.08 1.45 -11.02
CA PHE A 26 34.12 0.43 -11.40
C PHE A 26 33.35 -0.12 -10.19
N ALA A 27 34.04 -0.34 -9.07
CA ALA A 27 33.38 -0.72 -7.81
C ALA A 27 32.38 0.35 -7.33
N ALA A 28 32.76 1.63 -7.36
CA ALA A 28 31.88 2.72 -6.97
C ALA A 28 30.65 2.84 -7.88
N ILE A 29 30.83 2.77 -9.21
CA ILE A 29 29.74 2.79 -10.17
C ILE A 29 28.81 1.59 -9.94
N GLY A 30 29.37 0.38 -9.79
CA GLY A 30 28.60 -0.83 -9.52
C GLY A 30 27.75 -0.72 -8.25
N ILE A 31 28.31 -0.18 -7.17
CA ILE A 31 27.58 0.07 -5.91
C ILE A 31 26.46 1.07 -6.14
N THR A 32 26.72 2.20 -6.81
CA THR A 32 25.67 3.21 -7.07
C THR A 32 24.53 2.66 -7.92
N VAL A 33 24.83 1.86 -8.95
CA VAL A 33 23.83 1.20 -9.78
C VAL A 33 23.03 0.19 -8.96
N ALA A 34 23.67 -0.62 -8.13
CA ALA A 34 22.99 -1.56 -7.24
C ALA A 34 22.06 -0.84 -6.23
N CYS A 35 22.51 0.26 -5.63
CA CYS A 35 21.68 1.06 -4.74
C CYS A 35 20.46 1.66 -5.45
N LEU A 36 20.65 2.21 -6.65
CA LEU A 36 19.55 2.77 -7.45
C LEU A 36 18.56 1.69 -7.89
N LEU A 37 19.05 0.49 -8.23
CA LEU A 37 18.19 -0.64 -8.57
C LEU A 37 17.38 -1.11 -7.36
N ILE A 38 18.02 -1.30 -6.20
CA ILE A 38 17.32 -1.71 -4.97
C ILE A 38 16.26 -0.66 -4.61
N MET A 39 16.63 0.62 -4.60
CA MET A 39 15.71 1.71 -4.29
C MET A 39 14.56 1.82 -5.31
N GLY A 40 14.87 1.65 -6.60
CA GLY A 40 13.91 1.69 -7.69
C GLY A 40 12.90 0.54 -7.61
N THR A 41 13.37 -0.70 -7.45
CA THR A 41 12.51 -1.87 -7.26
C THR A 41 11.62 -1.69 -6.05
N PHE A 42 12.17 -1.17 -4.95
CA PHE A 42 11.41 -0.95 -3.73
C PHE A 42 10.33 0.11 -3.86
N THR A 43 10.68 1.22 -4.51
CA THR A 43 9.72 2.29 -4.82
C THR A 43 8.62 1.76 -5.73
N LEU A 44 8.98 0.96 -6.72
CA LEU A 44 8.04 0.34 -7.65
C LEU A 44 7.09 -0.62 -6.92
N VAL A 45 7.60 -1.47 -6.03
CA VAL A 45 6.79 -2.33 -5.16
C VAL A 45 5.89 -1.48 -4.26
N ALA A 46 6.41 -0.40 -3.67
CA ALA A 46 5.64 0.46 -2.78
C ALA A 46 4.47 1.15 -3.50
N VAL A 47 4.68 1.67 -4.72
CA VAL A 47 3.59 2.32 -5.48
C VAL A 47 2.57 1.30 -5.99
N ASN A 48 3.01 0.12 -6.44
CA ASN A 48 2.10 -0.95 -6.87
C ASN A 48 1.30 -1.50 -5.68
N ALA A 49 1.92 -1.67 -4.52
CA ALA A 49 1.25 -2.07 -3.29
C ALA A 49 0.26 -1.00 -2.82
N ASN A 50 0.57 0.29 -2.98
CA ASN A 50 -0.34 1.36 -2.60
C ASN A 50 -1.59 1.40 -3.48
N GLU A 51 -1.47 1.18 -4.78
CA GLU A 51 -2.65 1.04 -5.66
C GLU A 51 -3.47 -0.20 -5.31
N LEU A 52 -2.82 -1.36 -5.13
CA LEU A 52 -3.51 -2.59 -4.74
C LEU A 52 -4.25 -2.42 -3.40
N LEU A 53 -3.62 -1.77 -2.42
CA LEU A 53 -4.24 -1.43 -1.14
C LEU A 53 -5.41 -0.46 -1.30
N THR A 54 -5.33 0.53 -2.19
CA THR A 54 -6.43 1.47 -2.41
C THR A 54 -7.65 0.78 -3.01
N THR A 55 -7.44 -0.18 -3.91
CA THR A 55 -8.52 -1.02 -4.45
C THR A 55 -9.12 -1.91 -3.37
N LEU A 56 -8.28 -2.55 -2.55
CA LEU A 56 -8.76 -3.35 -1.43
C LEU A 56 -9.47 -2.51 -0.36
N GLU A 57 -9.00 -1.31 -0.02
CA GLU A 57 -9.68 -0.35 0.86
C GLU A 57 -11.03 0.12 0.29
N GLN A 58 -11.19 0.12 -1.04
CA GLN A 58 -12.46 0.42 -1.70
C GLN A 58 -13.43 -0.77 -1.66
N GLU A 59 -12.91 -1.99 -1.70
CA GLU A 59 -13.69 -3.24 -1.61
C GLU A 59 -13.87 -3.73 -0.16
N ASN A 60 -13.08 -3.24 0.80
CA ASN A 60 -13.14 -3.67 2.20
C ASN A 60 -14.28 -2.95 2.93
N GLU A 61 -15.48 -3.29 2.50
CA GLU A 61 -16.72 -2.97 3.17
C GLU A 61 -17.05 -4.13 4.10
N ILE A 62 -17.36 -3.82 5.37
CA ILE A 62 -17.95 -4.81 6.26
C ILE A 62 -19.39 -5.03 5.79
N LEU A 63 -19.77 -6.28 5.56
CA LEU A 63 -21.13 -6.66 5.25
C LEU A 63 -21.83 -7.12 6.52
N ALA A 64 -22.73 -6.31 7.05
CA ALA A 64 -23.57 -6.65 8.18
C ALA A 64 -24.95 -7.10 7.69
N TYR A 65 -25.28 -8.37 7.90
CA TYR A 65 -26.56 -8.95 7.49
C TYR A 65 -27.66 -8.61 8.48
N VAL A 66 -28.82 -8.26 7.96
CA VAL A 66 -30.00 -7.92 8.76
C VAL A 66 -30.79 -9.18 9.03
N ASP A 67 -31.27 -9.32 10.27
CA ASP A 67 -32.11 -10.44 10.67
C ASP A 67 -33.45 -10.46 9.90
N ASP A 68 -33.81 -11.60 9.31
CA ASP A 68 -35.04 -11.80 8.52
C ASP A 68 -36.34 -11.53 9.30
N SER A 69 -36.29 -11.49 10.63
CA SER A 69 -37.44 -11.10 11.45
C SER A 69 -37.80 -9.62 11.36
N TYR A 70 -36.93 -8.78 10.78
CA TYR A 70 -37.12 -7.35 10.65
C TYR A 70 -37.87 -7.00 9.37
N THR A 71 -38.89 -6.14 9.51
CA THR A 71 -39.50 -5.50 8.34
C THR A 71 -38.52 -4.52 7.68
N GLU A 72 -38.68 -4.25 6.39
CA GLU A 72 -37.84 -3.29 5.66
C GLU A 72 -37.75 -1.91 6.35
N THR A 73 -38.84 -1.47 6.99
CA THR A 73 -38.87 -0.21 7.74
C THR A 73 -37.99 -0.27 9.00
N GLN A 74 -37.98 -1.40 9.69
CA GLN A 74 -37.13 -1.63 10.86
C GLN A 74 -35.67 -1.82 10.44
N ALA A 75 -35.43 -2.55 9.34
CA ALA A 75 -34.11 -2.71 8.75
C ALA A 75 -33.50 -1.34 8.44
N ARG A 76 -34.21 -0.47 7.71
CA ARG A 76 -33.77 0.90 7.35
C ARG A 76 -33.50 1.79 8.58
N ALA A 77 -34.21 1.56 9.69
CA ALA A 77 -33.97 2.30 10.93
C ALA A 77 -32.64 1.92 11.62
N LEU A 78 -32.06 0.75 11.31
CA LEU A 78 -30.75 0.35 11.84
C LEU A 78 -29.61 1.21 11.27
N LYS A 79 -29.78 1.78 10.07
CA LYS A 79 -28.77 2.63 9.42
C LYS A 79 -28.24 3.72 10.34
N SER A 80 -29.13 4.48 11.00
CA SER A 80 -28.71 5.58 11.88
C SER A 80 -27.95 5.10 13.12
N ARG A 81 -28.16 3.86 13.56
CA ARG A 81 -27.43 3.26 14.68
C ARG A 81 -26.05 2.80 14.24
N LEU A 82 -25.93 2.24 13.03
CA LEU A 82 -24.67 1.84 12.43
C LEU A 82 -23.77 3.07 12.14
N GLU A 83 -24.35 4.16 11.62
CA GLU A 83 -23.63 5.42 11.39
C GLU A 83 -23.15 6.10 12.67
N ALA A 84 -23.73 5.77 13.83
CA ALA A 84 -23.32 6.32 15.12
C ALA A 84 -22.13 5.59 15.74
N ILE A 85 -21.71 4.45 15.19
CA ILE A 85 -20.56 3.69 15.67
C ILE A 85 -19.28 4.47 15.33
N PRO A 86 -18.34 4.65 16.27
CA PRO A 86 -17.04 5.24 15.97
C PRO A 86 -16.33 4.39 14.90
N ASN A 87 -15.51 5.03 14.07
CA ASN A 87 -14.79 4.39 12.95
C ASN A 87 -15.65 4.01 11.72
N VAL A 88 -16.95 4.32 11.70
CA VAL A 88 -17.80 4.17 10.50
C VAL A 88 -17.77 5.44 9.65
N ALA A 89 -17.38 5.30 8.38
CA ALA A 89 -17.33 6.38 7.39
C ALA A 89 -18.66 6.54 6.65
N SER A 90 -19.26 5.43 6.22
CA SER A 90 -20.55 5.43 5.52
C SER A 90 -21.26 4.09 5.65
N VAL A 91 -22.60 4.13 5.59
CA VAL A 91 -23.46 2.94 5.64
C VAL A 91 -24.42 2.94 4.46
N THR A 92 -24.33 1.91 3.62
CA THR A 92 -25.19 1.70 2.46
C THR A 92 -26.07 0.48 2.70
N PHE A 93 -27.38 0.64 2.54
CA PHE A 93 -28.32 -0.48 2.62
C PHE A 93 -28.42 -1.11 1.24
N ILE A 94 -28.19 -2.42 1.16
CA ILE A 94 -28.29 -3.22 -0.05
C ILE A 94 -29.40 -4.24 0.18
N SER A 95 -30.46 -4.14 -0.60
CA SER A 95 -31.56 -5.11 -0.54
C SER A 95 -31.14 -6.44 -1.15
N ARG A 96 -31.83 -7.52 -0.79
CA ARG A 96 -31.64 -8.85 -1.40
C ARG A 96 -31.74 -8.85 -2.92
N ASP A 97 -32.63 -8.02 -3.48
CA ASP A 97 -32.82 -7.89 -4.93
C ASP A 97 -31.61 -7.21 -5.59
N GLU A 98 -31.15 -6.10 -5.03
CA GLU A 98 -29.96 -5.37 -5.49
C GLU A 98 -28.69 -6.22 -5.36
N ALA A 99 -28.55 -6.92 -4.24
CA ALA A 99 -27.49 -7.89 -4.00
C ALA A 99 -27.45 -9.01 -5.05
N MET A 100 -28.62 -9.46 -5.52
CA MET A 100 -28.74 -10.48 -6.56
C MET A 100 -28.42 -9.92 -7.95
N GLU A 101 -28.83 -8.68 -8.25
CA GLU A 101 -28.50 -8.01 -9.50
C GLU A 101 -26.98 -7.80 -9.64
N ASP A 102 -26.32 -7.33 -8.57
CA ASP A 102 -24.86 -7.16 -8.52
C ASP A 102 -24.13 -8.50 -8.69
N PHE A 103 -24.63 -9.57 -8.06
CA PHE A 103 -24.05 -10.91 -8.20
C PHE A 103 -24.14 -11.42 -9.64
N LYS A 104 -25.30 -11.24 -10.29
CA LYS A 104 -25.51 -11.61 -11.70
C LYS A 104 -24.64 -10.78 -12.64
N ALA A 105 -24.40 -9.50 -12.31
CA ALA A 105 -23.55 -8.61 -13.10
C ALA A 105 -22.05 -8.99 -13.05
N GLN A 106 -21.58 -9.58 -11.94
CA GLN A 106 -20.20 -10.07 -11.82
C GLN A 106 -19.94 -11.34 -12.63
N TYR A 107 -20.97 -12.16 -12.87
CA TYR A 107 -20.89 -13.42 -13.61
C TYR A 107 -21.86 -13.46 -14.80
N PRO A 108 -21.69 -12.57 -15.80
CA PRO A 108 -22.62 -12.45 -16.92
C PRO A 108 -22.63 -13.70 -17.82
N ASP A 109 -21.55 -14.48 -17.82
CA ASP A 109 -21.36 -15.64 -18.71
C ASP A 109 -21.88 -16.97 -18.13
N GLU A 110 -22.32 -16.99 -16.87
CA GLU A 110 -22.79 -18.21 -16.19
C GLU A 110 -24.33 -18.24 -16.09
N GLU A 111 -24.98 -18.89 -17.05
CA GLU A 111 -26.45 -19.05 -17.10
C GLU A 111 -27.05 -19.65 -15.82
N LEU A 112 -26.29 -20.49 -15.11
CA LEU A 112 -26.72 -21.10 -13.85
C LEU A 112 -27.03 -20.06 -12.75
N PHE A 113 -26.37 -18.92 -12.78
CA PHE A 113 -26.52 -17.87 -11.78
C PHE A 113 -27.59 -16.84 -12.13
N GLN A 114 -28.06 -16.83 -13.38
CA GLN A 114 -29.11 -15.91 -13.83
C GLN A 114 -30.52 -16.31 -13.30
N ASP A 115 -30.74 -17.60 -13.05
CA ASP A 115 -32.00 -18.15 -12.55
C ASP A 115 -32.05 -18.29 -11.01
N LEU A 116 -31.05 -17.78 -10.27
CA LEU A 116 -31.07 -17.80 -8.81
C LEU A 116 -32.17 -16.90 -8.23
N ASP A 117 -32.85 -17.44 -7.23
CA ASP A 117 -33.89 -16.74 -6.47
C ASP A 117 -33.24 -15.74 -5.49
N PRO A 118 -33.63 -14.45 -5.53
CA PRO A 118 -33.16 -13.44 -4.58
C PRO A 118 -33.36 -13.81 -3.11
N GLU A 119 -34.32 -14.69 -2.78
CA GLU A 119 -34.56 -15.14 -1.40
C GLU A 119 -33.39 -15.91 -0.76
N ILE A 120 -32.42 -16.35 -1.58
CA ILE A 120 -31.18 -16.97 -1.08
C ILE A 120 -30.27 -15.94 -0.39
N LEU A 121 -30.44 -14.65 -0.69
CA LEU A 121 -29.64 -13.57 -0.12
C LEU A 121 -30.41 -12.83 0.97
N GLU A 122 -29.71 -12.53 2.05
CA GLU A 122 -30.20 -11.68 3.14
C GLU A 122 -29.98 -10.19 2.82
N ASP A 123 -30.86 -9.34 3.33
CA ASP A 123 -30.67 -7.89 3.27
C ASP A 123 -29.43 -7.52 4.09
N ARG A 124 -28.59 -6.62 3.58
CA ARG A 124 -27.29 -6.32 4.20
C ARG A 124 -26.92 -4.86 4.14
N TYR A 125 -26.06 -4.48 5.07
CA TYR A 125 -25.43 -3.18 5.12
C TYR A 125 -23.97 -3.29 4.71
N ALA A 126 -23.59 -2.54 3.68
CA ALA A 126 -22.20 -2.27 3.36
C ALA A 126 -21.71 -1.10 4.20
N ILE A 127 -20.79 -1.37 5.11
CA ILE A 127 -20.23 -0.41 6.07
C ILE A 127 -18.78 -0.15 5.70
N LYS A 128 -18.49 1.10 5.37
CA LYS A 128 -17.13 1.55 5.08
C LYS A 128 -16.48 2.09 6.35
N LEU A 129 -15.25 1.69 6.62
CA LEU A 129 -14.50 2.13 7.79
C LEU A 129 -13.65 3.37 7.51
N VAL A 130 -13.34 4.13 8.55
CA VAL A 130 -12.36 5.24 8.51
C VAL A 130 -10.94 4.71 8.69
N ASP A 131 -10.76 3.76 9.59
CA ASP A 131 -9.49 3.15 9.97
C ASP A 131 -9.62 1.62 9.97
N LEU A 132 -8.81 0.96 9.16
CA LEU A 132 -8.74 -0.49 9.06
C LEU A 132 -8.06 -1.13 10.27
N GLU A 133 -7.16 -0.42 10.97
CA GLU A 133 -6.49 -0.97 12.16
C GLU A 133 -7.48 -1.22 13.31
N ALA A 134 -8.57 -0.44 13.36
CA ALA A 134 -9.65 -0.57 14.33
C ALA A 134 -10.86 -1.40 13.81
N GLN A 135 -10.69 -2.14 12.71
CA GLN A 135 -11.75 -2.95 12.10
C GLN A 135 -12.34 -3.96 13.10
N SER A 136 -11.49 -4.68 13.83
CA SER A 136 -11.92 -5.72 14.77
C SER A 136 -12.86 -5.18 15.86
N GLU A 137 -12.53 -4.03 16.44
CA GLU A 137 -13.37 -3.39 17.47
C GLU A 137 -14.71 -2.92 16.88
N THR A 138 -14.68 -2.45 15.63
CA THR A 138 -15.88 -1.99 14.93
C THR A 138 -16.79 -3.15 14.56
N VAL A 139 -16.24 -4.28 14.12
CA VAL A 139 -16.98 -5.52 13.83
C VAL A 139 -17.68 -6.02 15.08
N GLU A 140 -17.00 -6.08 16.23
CA GLU A 140 -17.62 -6.47 17.49
C GLU A 140 -18.77 -5.53 17.90
N ALA A 141 -18.60 -4.22 17.71
CA ALA A 141 -19.64 -3.24 18.00
C ALA A 141 -20.86 -3.37 17.07
N VAL A 142 -20.64 -3.67 15.79
CA VAL A 142 -21.70 -3.93 14.80
C VAL A 142 -22.41 -5.24 15.12
N GLN A 143 -21.68 -6.30 15.48
CA GLN A 143 -22.27 -7.59 15.82
C GLN A 143 -23.08 -7.55 17.13
N ALA A 144 -22.73 -6.65 18.05
CA ALA A 144 -23.47 -6.44 19.29
C ALA A 144 -24.81 -5.69 19.10
N LEU A 145 -25.09 -5.13 17.91
CA LEU A 145 -26.34 -4.44 17.64
C LEU A 145 -27.49 -5.41 17.42
N THR A 146 -28.58 -5.20 18.16
CA THR A 146 -29.83 -5.96 17.98
C THR A 146 -30.43 -5.71 16.60
N GLY A 147 -30.60 -6.77 15.81
CA GLY A 147 -31.13 -6.73 14.43
C GLY A 147 -30.10 -7.04 13.35
N ILE A 148 -28.84 -7.29 13.74
CA ILE A 148 -27.80 -7.83 12.86
C ILE A 148 -27.67 -9.33 13.16
N SER A 149 -27.79 -10.17 12.12
CA SER A 149 -27.70 -11.64 12.21
C SER A 149 -26.24 -12.10 12.20
N ASP A 150 -25.48 -11.60 11.22
CA ASP A 150 -24.09 -11.93 11.02
C ASP A 150 -23.30 -10.73 10.46
N VAL A 151 -21.99 -10.74 10.66
CA VAL A 151 -21.09 -9.70 10.16
C VAL A 151 -19.96 -10.38 9.38
N SER A 152 -20.10 -10.41 8.07
CA SER A 152 -19.02 -10.83 7.19
C SER A 152 -18.03 -9.69 7.06
N HIS A 153 -16.80 -9.98 7.45
CA HIS A 153 -15.65 -9.13 7.27
C HIS A 153 -14.63 -9.93 6.48
N TYR A 154 -14.08 -9.33 5.43
CA TYR A 154 -12.88 -9.89 4.84
C TYR A 154 -11.75 -9.65 5.85
N GLU A 155 -11.21 -10.73 6.46
CA GLU A 155 -9.96 -10.68 7.21
C GLU A 155 -8.89 -10.16 6.25
N GLU A 156 -8.61 -8.88 6.34
CA GLU A 156 -7.90 -8.20 5.27
C GLU A 156 -6.43 -8.61 5.28
N ILE A 157 -6.00 -9.19 4.15
CA ILE A 157 -4.59 -9.35 3.79
C ILE A 157 -3.86 -7.98 3.84
N ALA A 158 -4.59 -6.86 3.83
CA ALA A 158 -4.03 -5.51 3.98
C ALA A 158 -3.24 -5.28 5.26
N GLY A 159 -3.62 -5.87 6.40
CA GLY A 159 -2.80 -5.76 7.63
C GLY A 159 -1.38 -6.30 7.41
N GLY A 160 -1.27 -7.40 6.65
CA GLY A 160 0.00 -7.95 6.20
C GLY A 160 0.76 -7.00 5.27
N PHE A 161 0.06 -6.38 4.31
CA PHE A 161 0.67 -5.42 3.38
C PHE A 161 1.14 -4.11 4.05
N VAL A 162 0.36 -3.55 4.98
CA VAL A 162 0.75 -2.37 5.79
C VAL A 162 1.99 -2.71 6.60
N THR A 163 2.05 -3.89 7.21
CA THR A 163 3.22 -4.35 7.96
C THR A 163 4.44 -4.51 7.06
N VAL A 164 4.29 -5.14 5.89
CA VAL A 164 5.37 -5.28 4.90
C VAL A 164 5.88 -3.92 4.46
N ARG A 165 4.98 -2.96 4.17
CA ARG A 165 5.32 -1.58 3.81
C ARG A 165 6.11 -0.87 4.92
N ASN A 166 5.67 -0.99 6.18
CA ASN A 166 6.35 -0.38 7.31
C ASN A 166 7.75 -0.97 7.53
N VAL A 167 7.87 -2.30 7.53
CA VAL A 167 9.17 -2.99 7.61
C VAL A 167 10.08 -2.54 6.48
N ALA A 168 9.50 -2.44 5.28
CA ALA A 168 10.17 -1.92 4.12
C ALA A 168 10.74 -0.51 4.35
N THR A 169 9.89 0.45 4.74
CA THR A 169 10.33 1.82 5.02
C THR A 169 11.43 1.88 6.07
N VAL A 170 11.33 1.08 7.14
CA VAL A 170 12.37 1.00 8.18
C VAL A 170 13.71 0.52 7.61
N VAL A 171 13.71 -0.51 6.75
CA VAL A 171 14.93 -1.00 6.09
C VAL A 171 15.56 0.07 5.20
N CYS A 172 14.75 0.81 4.43
CA CYS A 172 15.25 1.93 3.63
C CYS A 172 15.90 3.03 4.47
N VAL A 173 15.25 3.46 5.55
CA VAL A 173 15.79 4.47 6.46
C VAL A 173 17.10 4.00 7.10
N ALA A 174 17.17 2.73 7.51
CA ALA A 174 18.39 2.14 8.07
C ALA A 174 19.54 2.13 7.05
N LEU A 175 19.29 1.76 5.79
CA LEU A 175 20.29 1.79 4.73
C LEU A 175 20.80 3.21 4.45
N ILE A 176 19.91 4.20 4.41
CA ILE A 176 20.28 5.61 4.24
C ILE A 176 21.19 6.07 5.40
N ALA A 177 20.86 5.70 6.63
CA ALA A 177 21.67 6.03 7.79
C ALA A 177 23.08 5.41 7.72
N ILE A 178 23.19 4.13 7.31
CA ILE A 178 24.49 3.46 7.13
C ILE A 178 25.31 4.15 6.04
N LEU A 179 24.70 4.44 4.89
CA LEU A 179 25.37 5.13 3.78
C LEU A 179 25.86 6.52 4.18
N PHE A 180 25.07 7.24 4.98
CA PHE A 180 25.47 8.53 5.54
C PHE A 180 26.73 8.42 6.41
N VAL A 181 26.79 7.44 7.32
CA VAL A 181 27.97 7.20 8.17
C VAL A 181 29.19 6.80 7.35
N VAL A 182 29.03 5.91 6.37
CA VAL A 182 30.12 5.49 5.47
C VAL A 182 30.65 6.69 4.67
N SER A 183 29.76 7.52 4.14
CA SER A 183 30.12 8.75 3.42
C SER A 183 30.96 9.69 4.29
N VAL A 184 30.51 9.98 5.51
CA VAL A 184 31.26 10.81 6.47
C VAL A 184 32.62 10.21 6.78
N PHE A 185 32.71 8.89 6.95
CA PHE A 185 33.97 8.19 7.24
C PHE A 185 34.96 8.26 6.07
N ILE A 186 34.48 8.07 4.83
CA ILE A 186 35.31 8.20 3.62
C ILE A 186 35.83 9.63 3.48
N ILE A 187 34.96 10.64 3.61
CA ILE A 187 35.35 12.05 3.55
C ILE A 187 36.40 12.35 4.62
N SER A 188 36.19 11.91 5.86
CA SER A 188 37.11 12.14 6.96
C SER A 188 38.49 11.51 6.73
N ASN A 189 38.54 10.26 6.23
CA ASN A 189 39.80 9.60 5.88
C ASN A 189 40.48 10.25 4.67
N THR A 190 39.71 10.72 3.70
CA THR A 190 40.23 11.41 2.52
C THR A 190 40.87 12.74 2.91
N ILE A 191 40.22 13.53 3.78
CA ILE A 191 40.78 14.79 4.30
C ILE A 191 42.11 14.53 5.02
N LYS A 192 42.19 13.49 5.85
CA LYS A 192 43.43 13.12 6.55
C LYS A 192 44.55 12.74 5.59
N LEU A 193 44.29 11.85 4.63
CA LEU A 193 45.31 11.42 3.67
C LEU A 193 45.83 12.60 2.82
N THR A 194 44.93 13.47 2.36
CA THR A 194 45.33 14.66 1.58
C THR A 194 46.14 15.66 2.42
N THR A 195 45.82 15.82 3.70
CA THR A 195 46.63 16.66 4.60
C THR A 195 48.00 16.04 4.93
N PHE A 196 48.12 14.70 5.00
CA PHE A 196 49.41 14.03 5.20
C PHE A 196 50.29 14.00 3.94
N VAL A 197 49.72 14.07 2.73
CA VAL A 197 50.47 14.09 1.46
C VAL A 197 50.98 15.50 1.10
N CYS A 198 50.31 16.56 1.57
CA CYS A 198 50.67 17.95 1.26
C CYS A 198 51.49 18.67 2.34
N VAL A 199 51.83 18.01 3.45
CA VAL A 199 52.71 18.53 4.52
C VAL A 199 53.98 17.69 4.54
#